data_AF-A0A3D3UKV7-F1
#
_entry.id   AF-A0A3D3UKV7-F1
#
_cell.length_a   1.000
_cell.length_b   1.000
_cell.length_c   1.000
_cell.angle_alpha   90.00
_cell.angle_beta   90.00
_cell.angle_gamma   90.00
#
_symmetry.space_group_name_H-M   'P 1'
#
loop_
_entity.id
_entity.type
_entity.pdbx_description
1 polymer ?
#
loop_
_entity_poly.entity_id
_entity_poly.type
_entity_poly.pdbx_seq_one_letter_code
_entity_poly.pdbx_strand_id
1 'polypeptide(L)'
;PLYVALSNTNGTSAVVVNDDPAAATSDTWTEWVIPLSAFADQGVVLTDVDKIAIGLGTRGNMTIPGGSGKMFFDDIRLYRTREAAE
;
A
#
# COMPACT_ATOMS: atom_id res chain seq x y z
N PRO A 1 -0.57 -2.91 -11.00
CA PRO A 1 -0.18 -3.07 -9.58
C PRO A 1 -0.85 -2.03 -8.69
N LEU A 2 -1.48 -2.48 -7.61
CA LEU A 2 -1.92 -1.63 -6.49
C LEU A 2 -0.82 -1.67 -5.43
N TYR A 3 -0.46 -0.54 -4.82
CA TYR A 3 0.55 -0.51 -3.77
C TYR A 3 0.22 0.51 -2.67
N VAL A 4 0.76 0.26 -1.49
CA VAL A 4 0.83 1.22 -0.37
C VAL A 4 2.28 1.61 -0.15
N ALA A 5 2.54 2.87 0.15
CA ALA A 5 3.83 3.34 0.58
C ALA A 5 3.73 4.13 1.88
N LEU A 6 4.70 3.89 2.76
CA LEU A 6 4.92 4.71 3.95
C LEU A 6 6.18 5.55 3.75
N SER A 7 6.21 6.72 4.37
CA SER A 7 7.40 7.56 4.45
C SER A 7 7.61 8.09 5.86
N ASN A 8 8.88 8.30 6.19
CA ASN A 8 9.30 9.06 7.35
C ASN A 8 9.56 10.53 7.00
N THR A 9 9.60 11.40 8.01
CA THR A 9 9.85 12.85 7.82
C THR A 9 11.20 13.14 7.13
N ASN A 10 12.18 12.25 7.26
CA ASN A 10 13.48 12.36 6.59
C ASN A 10 13.49 11.90 5.11
N GLY A 11 12.37 11.42 4.59
CA GLY A 11 12.22 10.96 3.21
C GLY A 11 12.47 9.48 2.97
N THR A 12 12.89 8.70 3.96
CA THR A 12 12.93 7.23 3.86
C THR A 12 11.55 6.71 3.52
N SER A 13 11.44 5.81 2.54
CA SER A 13 10.16 5.28 2.08
C SER A 13 10.22 3.80 1.77
N ALA A 14 9.20 3.07 2.19
CA ALA A 14 8.99 1.66 1.88
C ALA A 14 7.72 1.50 1.05
N VAL A 15 7.70 0.49 0.17
CA VAL A 15 6.57 0.18 -0.71
C VAL A 15 6.18 -1.26 -0.52
N VAL A 16 4.89 -1.51 -0.35
CA VAL A 16 4.30 -2.86 -0.40
C VAL A 16 3.34 -2.90 -1.57
N VAL A 17 3.62 -3.78 -2.52
CA VAL A 17 2.75 -4.05 -3.67
C VAL A 17 1.76 -5.15 -3.25
N ASN A 18 0.51 -5.03 -3.68
CA ASN A 18 -0.47 -6.09 -3.48
C ASN A 18 -0.09 -7.30 -4.35
N ASP A 19 -0.04 -8.49 -3.74
CA ASP A 19 0.35 -9.72 -4.41
C ASP A 19 -0.70 -10.21 -5.41
N ASP A 20 -1.97 -9.80 -5.25
CA ASP A 20 -3.02 -10.08 -6.22
C ASP A 20 -2.86 -9.16 -7.45
N PRO A 21 -2.52 -9.71 -8.64
CA PRO A 21 -2.38 -8.92 -9.86
C PRO A 21 -3.70 -8.27 -10.31
N ALA A 22 -4.85 -8.78 -9.86
CA ALA A 22 -6.18 -8.27 -10.17
C ALA A 22 -6.70 -7.23 -9.16
N ALA A 23 -5.95 -6.90 -8.10
CA ALA A 23 -6.42 -6.02 -7.02
C ALA A 23 -6.91 -4.64 -7.50
N ALA A 24 -6.32 -4.10 -8.57
CA ALA A 24 -6.73 -2.81 -9.15
C ALA A 24 -7.95 -2.89 -10.09
N THR A 25 -8.40 -4.10 -10.41
CA THR A 25 -9.51 -4.38 -11.34
C THR A 25 -10.64 -5.19 -10.71
N SER A 26 -10.51 -5.55 -9.43
CA SER A 26 -11.59 -6.20 -8.69
C SER A 26 -12.78 -5.24 -8.54
N ASP A 27 -13.98 -5.77 -8.74
CA ASP A 27 -15.25 -5.08 -8.51
C ASP A 27 -15.87 -5.41 -7.14
N THR A 28 -15.16 -6.23 -6.35
CA THR A 28 -15.57 -6.63 -5.00
C THR A 28 -14.70 -5.93 -3.95
N TRP A 29 -15.31 -5.61 -2.80
CA TRP A 29 -14.57 -5.12 -1.65
C TRP A 29 -13.71 -6.23 -1.07
N THR A 30 -12.39 -6.01 -1.08
CA THR A 30 -11.42 -6.95 -0.54
C THR A 30 -10.62 -6.25 0.55
N GLU A 31 -10.56 -6.86 1.73
CA GLU A 31 -9.66 -6.39 2.78
C GLU A 31 -8.21 -6.67 2.39
N TRP A 32 -7.33 -5.69 2.61
CA TRP A 32 -5.90 -5.86 2.43
C TRP A 32 -5.15 -5.63 3.74
N VAL A 33 -4.70 -6.73 4.35
CA VAL A 33 -3.89 -6.69 5.57
C VAL A 33 -2.41 -6.67 5.20
N ILE A 34 -1.71 -5.61 5.61
CA ILE A 34 -0.26 -5.48 5.40
C ILE A 34 0.44 -5.57 6.75
N PRO A 35 1.29 -6.59 7.00
CA PRO A 35 2.11 -6.64 8.21
C PRO A 35 3.03 -5.41 8.28
N LEU A 36 3.09 -4.73 9.43
CA LEU A 36 3.93 -3.55 9.58
C LEU A 36 5.42 -3.85 9.39
N SER A 37 5.84 -5.10 9.64
CA SER A 37 7.20 -5.57 9.36
C SER A 37 7.56 -5.42 7.88
N ALA A 38 6.61 -5.58 6.95
CA ALA A 38 6.87 -5.41 5.51
C ALA A 38 7.38 -4.00 5.15
N PHE A 39 7.08 -2.98 5.97
CA PHE A 39 7.65 -1.64 5.84
C PHE A 39 8.93 -1.47 6.66
N ALA A 40 8.96 -1.99 7.90
CA ALA A 40 10.12 -1.86 8.79
C ALA A 40 11.37 -2.57 8.22
N ASP A 41 11.17 -3.72 7.58
CA ASP A 41 12.24 -4.50 6.93
C ASP A 41 12.87 -3.76 5.74
N GLN A 42 12.18 -2.74 5.21
CA GLN A 42 12.68 -1.83 4.18
C GLN A 42 13.29 -0.53 4.75
N GLY A 43 13.40 -0.41 6.08
CA GLY A 43 14.07 0.70 6.76
C GLY A 43 13.17 1.85 7.21
N VAL A 44 11.84 1.74 7.04
CA VAL A 44 10.92 2.74 7.61
C VAL A 44 10.87 2.59 9.13
N VAL A 45 11.06 3.71 9.83
CA VAL A 45 10.91 3.79 11.28
C VAL A 45 9.44 3.99 11.61
N LEU A 46 8.76 2.96 12.13
CA LEU A 46 7.30 2.98 12.34
C LEU A 46 6.81 4.06 13.31
N THR A 47 7.68 4.59 14.18
CA THR A 47 7.37 5.68 15.12
C THR A 47 7.53 7.08 14.51
N ASP A 48 7.99 7.20 13.27
CA ASP A 48 8.31 8.46 12.59
C ASP A 48 7.59 8.56 11.23
N VAL A 49 6.44 7.89 11.06
CA VAL A 49 5.69 7.92 9.79
C VAL A 49 4.93 9.24 9.66
N ASP A 50 5.17 9.97 8.56
CA ASP A 50 4.51 11.25 8.28
C ASP A 50 3.57 11.21 7.07
N LYS A 51 3.68 10.17 6.24
CA LYS A 51 2.89 10.02 5.01
C LYS A 51 2.51 8.58 4.73
N ILE A 52 1.26 8.43 4.30
CA ILE A 52 0.71 7.21 3.73
C ILE A 52 0.28 7.54 2.30
N ALA A 53 0.67 6.71 1.33
CA ALA A 53 0.25 6.84 -0.06
C ALA A 53 -0.34 5.52 -0.55
N ILE A 54 -1.45 5.60 -1.27
CA ILE A 54 -2.00 4.51 -2.07
C ILE A 54 -1.75 4.86 -3.53
N GLY A 55 -1.15 3.94 -4.28
CA GLY A 55 -0.78 4.18 -5.67
C GLY A 55 -1.19 3.05 -6.61
N LEU A 56 -1.34 3.40 -7.88
CA LEU A 56 -1.65 2.49 -8.98
C LEU A 56 -0.50 2.55 -9.99
N GLY A 57 -0.15 1.39 -10.55
CA GLY A 57 0.95 1.26 -11.50
C GLY A 57 2.29 0.93 -10.83
N THR A 58 3.37 1.18 -11.56
CA THR A 58 4.73 0.96 -11.06
C THR A 58 5.29 2.29 -10.55
N ARG A 59 5.64 2.35 -9.26
CA ARG A 59 6.21 3.56 -8.65
C ARG A 59 7.44 4.04 -9.42
N GLY A 60 7.47 5.33 -9.76
CA GLY A 60 8.58 5.93 -10.51
C GLY A 60 8.55 5.73 -12.03
N ASN A 61 7.68 4.85 -12.55
CA ASN A 61 7.47 4.70 -13.99
C ASN A 61 6.22 5.47 -14.43
N MET A 62 6.42 6.74 -14.80
CA MET A 62 5.35 7.61 -15.32
C MET A 62 5.26 7.63 -16.86
N THR A 63 6.17 6.94 -17.56
CA THR A 63 6.31 7.08 -19.02
C THR A 63 5.46 6.11 -19.82
N ILE A 64 4.97 5.03 -19.19
CA ILE A 64 4.06 4.07 -19.80
C ILE A 64 2.66 4.30 -19.20
N PRO A 65 1.75 5.00 -19.91
CA PRO A 65 0.38 5.16 -19.42
C PRO A 65 -0.31 3.80 -19.32
N GLY A 66 -0.89 3.53 -18.15
CA GLY A 66 -1.74 2.37 -17.91
C GLY A 66 -3.21 2.64 -18.29
N GLY A 67 -4.13 1.96 -17.61
CA GLY A 67 -5.56 2.22 -17.71
C GLY A 67 -6.02 3.42 -16.86
N SER A 68 -7.25 3.88 -17.08
CA SER A 68 -7.94 4.88 -16.25
C SER A 68 -9.18 4.26 -15.62
N GLY A 69 -9.60 4.77 -14.47
CA GLY A 69 -10.75 4.23 -13.73
C GLY A 69 -11.03 4.98 -12.44
N LYS A 70 -11.97 4.44 -11.66
CA LYS A 70 -12.34 4.93 -10.34
C LYS A 70 -12.11 3.83 -9.31
N MET A 71 -11.48 4.18 -8.20
CA MET A 71 -11.27 3.29 -7.07
C MET A 71 -11.97 3.85 -5.84
N PHE A 72 -12.43 2.96 -4.97
CA PHE A 72 -12.95 3.29 -3.65
C PHE A 72 -12.06 2.63 -2.60
N PHE A 73 -11.74 3.38 -1.55
CA PHE A 73 -10.95 2.91 -0.42
C PHE A 73 -11.65 3.38 0.85
N ASP A 74 -11.75 2.49 1.84
CA ASP A 74 -12.34 2.79 3.14
C ASP A 74 -11.59 2.02 4.22
N ASP A 75 -11.86 2.33 5.50
CA ASP A 75 -11.33 1.62 6.67
C ASP A 75 -9.81 1.49 6.73
N ILE A 76 -9.11 2.53 6.28
CA ILE A 76 -7.66 2.67 6.45
C ILE A 76 -7.35 2.84 7.94
N ARG A 77 -6.93 1.74 8.57
CA ARG A 77 -6.79 1.64 10.03
C ARG A 77 -5.52 0.90 10.42
N LEU A 78 -4.92 1.36 11.53
CA LEU A 78 -3.84 0.65 12.20
C LEU A 78 -4.43 -0.35 13.20
N TYR A 79 -4.08 -1.62 13.06
CA TYR A 79 -4.46 -2.66 13.99
C TYR A 79 -3.26 -3.09 14.85
N ARG A 80 -3.53 -3.52 16.08
CA ARG A 80 -2.59 -4.41 16.80
C ARG A 80 -2.52 -5.74 16.05
N THR A 81 -1.55 -6.60 16.42
CA THR A 81 -1.43 -7.95 15.86
C THR A 81 -2.79 -8.62 15.76
N ARG A 82 -3.20 -8.94 14.53
CA ARG A 82 -4.41 -9.66 14.19
C ARG A 82 -4.03 -10.75 13.20
N GLU A 83 -4.66 -11.91 13.33
CA GLU A 83 -4.67 -12.86 12.22
C GLU A 83 -5.61 -12.28 11.14
N ALA A 84 -5.26 -12.41 9.87
CA ALA A 84 -6.18 -12.07 8.79
C ALA A 84 -7.38 -13.03 8.90
N ALA A 85 -8.60 -12.49 8.85
CA ALA A 85 -9.77 -13.34 8.75
C ALA A 85 -9.70 -14.07 7.39
N GLU A 86 -9.83 -15.40 7.42
CA GLU A 86 -9.86 -16.27 6.24
C GLU A 86 -11.11 -16.04 5.38
#